data_AF-A0A8C6TZ84-F1
#
_entry.id   AF-A0A8C6TZ84-F1
#
_cell.length_a   1.000
_cell.length_b   1.000
_cell.length_c   1.000
_cell.angle_alpha   90.00
_cell.angle_beta   90.00
_cell.angle_gamma   90.00
#
_symmetry.space_group_name_H-M   'P 1'
#
loop_
_entity.id
_entity.type
_entity.pdbx_description
1 polymer ?
#
loop_
_entity_poly.entity_id
_entity_poly.type
_entity_poly.pdbx_seq_one_letter_code
_entity_poly.pdbx_strand_id
1 'polypeptide(L)'
;MHNKLNPSYPVCTALCSTFTLHKVIIVQRCNVYLNYFGLRSSSETRKANHHALLTLYWLYVVIIEYLQRRYLSHLLYLVVEVSKRFAEPIRVVVTGAAGQIAYSLLYSIAKGDVFGHDQPIVLILLDIPPMLPVLDGVVMELQDCALPLLREVIPTDKVEVGFKDLDVAILVGSMPRKEGMERKDLLKANVAIFKTQGAALDKYAKKTVKVLVVGNPANTNCLIASKSAPSIPKENFSCLTRLDHNRASSQVAIRCGVSSEHVKNVIIWGNHSSTQYPDVHHAKVRKGGAEMAAYDAVNDEAWLRGDFISTVQLRGAAVIKARKLSSAMSAAKAICDHMRDIWFGTKEGEFISMGVFAGGNSYGIPEDLIYSFPVQIKNKTWKIVDGLSVNDFSRGKMDATATELVEERDTALEFLSL
;
A
#
# COMPACT_ATOMS: atom_id res chain seq x y z
N MET A 1 14.61 -18.26 11.68
CA MET A 1 16.03 -18.62 11.50
C MET A 1 16.85 -17.34 11.48
N HIS A 2 18.04 -17.39 12.09
CA HIS A 2 18.91 -16.27 12.46
C HIS A 2 19.08 -15.14 11.43
N ASN A 3 18.73 -13.91 11.82
CA ASN A 3 19.29 -12.70 11.22
C ASN A 3 20.70 -12.50 11.78
N LYS A 4 21.72 -12.76 10.96
CA LYS A 4 23.08 -12.26 11.21
C LYS A 4 23.04 -10.74 11.06
N LEU A 5 23.22 -10.02 12.17
CA LEU A 5 23.46 -8.59 12.16
C LEU A 5 24.76 -8.30 11.41
N ASN A 6 24.68 -7.41 10.44
CA ASN A 6 25.79 -6.93 9.61
C ASN A 6 26.77 -6.14 10.51
N PRO A 7 28.11 -6.37 10.48
CA PRO A 7 29.04 -5.85 11.49
C PRO A 7 29.38 -4.35 11.39
N SER A 8 28.67 -3.57 10.57
CA SER A 8 29.14 -2.25 10.13
C SER A 8 28.81 -1.08 11.07
N TYR A 9 28.28 -1.33 12.26
CA TYR A 9 27.95 -0.25 13.21
C TYR A 9 28.98 -0.17 14.36
N PRO A 10 29.79 0.91 14.43
CA PRO A 10 30.80 1.09 15.49
C PRO A 10 30.22 1.01 16.92
N VAL A 11 28.91 1.27 17.05
CA VAL A 11 28.18 1.28 18.33
C VAL A 11 28.05 -0.12 18.94
N CYS A 12 27.83 -1.17 18.13
CA CYS A 12 27.71 -2.55 18.62
C CYS A 12 29.05 -3.08 19.14
N THR A 13 30.16 -2.73 18.48
CA THR A 13 31.51 -3.15 18.86
C THR A 13 31.98 -2.42 20.13
N ALA A 14 31.63 -1.14 20.29
CA ALA A 14 31.91 -0.34 21.47
C ALA A 14 31.15 -0.86 22.71
N LEU A 15 29.86 -1.19 22.55
CA LEU A 15 29.06 -1.78 23.63
C LEU A 15 29.68 -3.09 24.13
N CYS A 16 30.02 -4.00 23.21
CA CYS A 16 30.58 -5.32 23.55
C CYS A 16 31.94 -5.22 24.29
N SER A 17 32.76 -4.22 23.98
CA SER A 17 34.06 -4.01 24.63
C SER A 17 33.93 -3.40 26.04
N THR A 18 32.95 -2.52 26.29
CA THR A 18 32.59 -2.09 27.66
C THR A 18 32.05 -3.23 28.54
N PHE A 19 31.38 -4.22 27.94
CA PHE A 19 30.87 -5.41 28.65
C PHE A 19 31.97 -6.31 29.21
N THR A 20 33.06 -6.52 28.45
CA THR A 20 34.20 -7.32 28.90
C THR A 20 34.93 -6.65 30.07
N LEU A 21 35.07 -5.32 30.03
CA LEU A 21 35.76 -4.55 31.05
C LEU A 21 35.02 -4.57 32.42
N HIS A 22 33.68 -4.47 32.41
CA HIS A 22 32.89 -4.50 33.64
C HIS A 22 32.87 -5.88 34.31
N LYS A 23 32.88 -6.97 33.53
CA LYS A 23 32.99 -8.34 34.09
C LYS A 23 34.34 -8.56 34.80
N VAL A 24 35.43 -8.04 34.25
CA VAL A 24 36.78 -8.18 34.85
C VAL A 24 36.89 -7.40 36.16
N ILE A 25 36.37 -6.17 36.21
CA ILE A 25 36.45 -5.31 37.40
C ILE A 25 35.64 -5.89 38.58
N ILE A 26 34.50 -6.55 38.30
CA ILE A 26 33.62 -7.12 39.33
C ILE A 26 34.21 -8.41 39.93
N VAL A 27 34.83 -9.27 39.12
CA VAL A 27 35.53 -10.47 39.61
C VAL A 27 36.73 -10.09 40.49
N GLN A 28 37.49 -9.05 40.09
CA GLN A 28 38.61 -8.55 40.89
C GLN A 28 38.15 -7.98 42.25
N ARG A 29 37.00 -7.30 42.32
CA ARG A 29 36.48 -6.74 43.59
C ARG A 29 35.86 -7.80 44.52
N CYS A 30 35.32 -8.90 43.99
CA CYS A 30 34.80 -10.01 44.82
C CYS A 30 35.91 -10.78 45.53
N ASN A 31 37.07 -10.98 44.87
CA ASN A 31 38.24 -11.62 45.50
C ASN A 31 38.83 -10.78 46.64
N VAL A 32 38.68 -9.46 46.59
CA VAL A 32 39.10 -8.55 47.67
C VAL A 32 38.16 -8.65 48.88
N TYR A 33 36.85 -8.80 48.66
CA TYR A 33 35.86 -8.93 49.74
C TYR A 33 35.92 -10.29 50.49
N LEU A 34 36.24 -11.38 49.78
CA LEU A 34 36.41 -12.71 50.41
C LEU A 34 37.66 -12.78 51.30
N ASN A 35 38.72 -12.03 50.98
CA ASN A 35 39.92 -11.94 51.81
C ASN A 35 39.77 -11.02 53.02
N TYR A 36 38.88 -10.03 52.97
CA TYR A 36 38.70 -9.04 54.04
C TYR A 36 37.91 -9.58 55.24
N PHE A 37 36.99 -10.52 55.02
CA PHE A 37 36.22 -11.17 56.10
C PHE A 37 36.88 -12.48 56.56
N GLY A 38 38.01 -12.35 57.26
CA GLY A 38 38.59 -13.42 58.07
C GLY A 38 37.70 -13.77 59.27
N LEU A 39 36.61 -14.51 59.05
CA LEU A 39 35.66 -14.89 60.10
C LEU A 39 36.10 -16.19 60.81
N ARG A 40 36.57 -16.05 62.05
CA ARG A 40 36.73 -17.12 63.06
C ARG A 40 35.35 -17.45 63.67
N SER A 41 34.69 -18.51 63.20
CA SER A 41 33.55 -19.14 63.89
C SER A 41 33.38 -20.60 63.43
N SER A 42 32.65 -21.39 64.21
CA SER A 42 32.49 -22.86 64.11
C SER A 42 31.89 -23.34 62.77
N SER A 43 32.10 -24.63 62.46
CA SER A 43 31.90 -25.23 61.13
C SER A 43 30.47 -25.16 60.57
N GLU A 44 29.44 -25.13 61.43
CA GLU A 44 28.03 -25.03 61.01
C GLU A 44 27.61 -23.59 60.68
N THR A 45 28.06 -22.61 61.46
CA THR A 45 27.82 -21.18 61.23
C THR A 45 28.51 -20.70 59.94
N ARG A 46 29.67 -21.29 59.59
CA ARG A 46 30.32 -21.07 58.29
C ARG A 46 29.47 -21.53 57.12
N LYS A 47 28.82 -22.71 57.19
CA LYS A 47 27.98 -23.23 56.10
C LYS A 47 26.71 -22.39 55.91
N ALA A 48 26.05 -22.01 57.01
CA ALA A 48 24.87 -21.15 56.97
C ALA A 48 25.18 -19.75 56.40
N ASN A 49 26.28 -19.12 56.85
CA ASN A 49 26.72 -17.82 56.33
C ASN A 49 27.18 -17.90 54.86
N HIS A 50 27.79 -19.00 54.43
CA HIS A 50 28.19 -19.20 53.04
C HIS A 50 26.98 -19.37 52.12
N HIS A 51 25.95 -20.11 52.54
CA HIS A 51 24.70 -20.20 51.80
C HIS A 51 23.98 -18.84 51.71
N ALA A 52 23.90 -18.09 52.81
CA ALA A 52 23.28 -16.76 52.79
C ALA A 52 24.01 -15.78 51.86
N LEU A 53 25.35 -15.80 51.84
CA LEU A 53 26.17 -14.99 50.93
C LEU A 53 25.99 -15.40 49.46
N LEU A 54 25.92 -16.70 49.17
CA LEU A 54 25.65 -17.20 47.82
C LEU A 54 24.26 -16.80 47.34
N THR A 55 23.25 -16.86 48.22
CA THR A 55 21.88 -16.42 47.90
C THR A 55 21.80 -14.92 47.64
N LEU A 56 22.46 -14.09 48.45
CA LEU A 56 22.55 -12.64 48.24
C LEU A 56 23.29 -12.28 46.95
N TYR A 57 24.38 -12.99 46.63
CA TYR A 57 25.09 -12.84 45.37
C TYR A 57 24.20 -13.22 44.17
N TRP A 58 23.45 -14.32 44.28
CA TRP A 58 22.53 -14.76 43.23
C TRP A 58 21.39 -13.75 43.01
N LEU A 59 20.79 -13.24 44.10
CA LEU A 59 19.80 -12.16 44.05
C LEU A 59 20.37 -10.89 43.42
N TYR A 60 21.59 -10.49 43.78
CA TYR A 60 22.26 -9.33 43.19
C TYR A 60 22.50 -9.50 41.69
N VAL A 61 22.95 -10.68 41.24
CA VAL A 61 23.13 -11.00 39.81
C VAL A 61 21.80 -10.95 39.07
N VAL A 62 20.74 -11.54 39.62
CA VAL A 62 19.40 -11.52 39.01
C VAL A 62 18.84 -10.09 38.92
N ILE A 63 19.01 -9.28 39.97
CA ILE A 63 18.56 -7.89 39.99
C ILE A 63 19.33 -7.07 38.96
N ILE A 64 20.66 -7.23 38.86
CA ILE A 64 21.49 -6.54 37.86
C ILE A 64 21.09 -6.95 36.44
N GLU A 65 20.89 -8.26 36.17
CA GLU A 65 20.45 -8.72 34.85
C GLU A 65 19.05 -8.21 34.49
N TYR A 66 18.13 -8.18 35.45
CA TYR A 66 16.79 -7.63 35.27
C TYR A 66 16.82 -6.13 34.96
N LEU A 67 17.58 -5.36 35.75
CA LEU A 67 17.75 -3.92 35.53
C LEU A 67 18.45 -3.64 34.20
N GLN A 68 19.47 -4.41 33.83
CA GLN A 68 20.15 -4.30 32.54
C GLN A 68 19.21 -4.60 31.37
N ARG A 69 18.40 -5.67 31.43
CA ARG A 69 17.41 -5.96 30.39
C ARG A 69 16.37 -4.86 30.27
N ARG A 70 15.90 -4.30 31.39
CA ARG A 70 14.95 -3.19 31.41
C ARG A 70 15.54 -1.89 30.87
N TYR A 71 16.81 -1.60 31.19
CA TYR A 71 17.51 -0.43 30.66
C TYR A 71 17.83 -0.58 29.17
N LEU A 72 18.27 -1.76 28.73
CA LEU A 72 18.49 -2.06 27.30
C LEU A 72 17.20 -1.99 26.50
N SER A 73 16.09 -2.50 27.02
CA SER A 73 14.80 -2.42 26.33
C SER A 73 14.29 -0.98 26.26
N HIS A 74 14.51 -0.16 27.29
CA HIS A 74 14.17 1.26 27.25
C HIS A 74 15.08 2.06 26.31
N LEU A 75 16.39 1.79 26.31
CA LEU A 75 17.35 2.40 25.39
C LEU A 75 17.09 1.99 23.94
N LEU A 76 16.78 0.71 23.70
CA LEU A 76 16.39 0.21 22.39
C LEU A 76 15.07 0.83 21.93
N TYR A 77 14.09 0.98 22.83
CA TYR A 77 12.85 1.71 22.55
C TYR A 77 13.15 3.16 22.15
N LEU A 78 13.99 3.87 22.89
CA LEU A 78 14.42 5.24 22.57
C LEU A 78 15.16 5.31 21.23
N VAL A 79 16.09 4.39 20.95
CA VAL A 79 16.83 4.35 19.68
C VAL A 79 15.89 4.04 18.51
N VAL A 80 14.94 3.12 18.67
CA VAL A 80 13.92 2.82 17.65
C VAL A 80 13.01 4.03 17.43
N GLU A 81 12.55 4.68 18.51
CA GLU A 81 11.66 5.83 18.43
C GLU A 81 12.34 7.06 17.82
N VAL A 82 13.61 7.28 18.17
CA VAL A 82 14.46 8.31 17.56
C VAL A 82 14.75 7.95 16.10
N SER A 83 15.09 6.71 15.78
CA SER A 83 15.33 6.26 14.40
C SER A 83 14.09 6.41 13.51
N LYS A 84 12.88 6.16 14.02
CA LYS A 84 11.63 6.39 13.30
C LYS A 84 11.43 7.87 12.96
N ARG A 85 11.84 8.79 13.84
CA ARG A 85 11.83 10.24 13.56
C ARG A 85 12.79 10.66 12.44
N PHE A 86 13.77 9.82 12.12
CA PHE A 86 14.81 10.05 11.11
C PHE A 86 14.70 9.15 9.87
N ALA A 87 13.62 8.37 9.71
CA ALA A 87 13.38 7.67 8.46
C ALA A 87 13.30 8.70 7.31
N GLU A 88 13.98 8.44 6.20
CA GLU A 88 13.92 9.35 5.06
C GLU A 88 12.47 9.50 4.58
N PRO A 89 11.98 10.74 4.40
CA PRO A 89 10.64 10.95 3.91
C PRO A 89 10.47 10.38 2.50
N ILE A 90 9.39 9.63 2.27
CA ILE A 90 9.03 9.25 0.91
C ILE A 90 8.32 10.40 0.20
N ARG A 91 8.58 10.54 -1.09
CA ARG A 91 8.00 11.60 -1.93
C ARG A 91 6.80 11.05 -2.69
N VAL A 92 5.62 11.61 -2.44
CA VAL A 92 4.34 11.16 -3.00
C VAL A 92 3.73 12.31 -3.80
N VAL A 93 3.61 12.14 -5.11
CA VAL A 93 2.84 13.09 -5.94
C VAL A 93 1.38 12.65 -6.04
N VAL A 94 0.48 13.61 -5.95
CA VAL A 94 -0.93 13.48 -6.32
C VAL A 94 -1.22 14.50 -7.42
N THR A 95 -1.63 14.04 -8.62
CA THR A 95 -2.04 14.94 -9.71
C THR A 95 -3.53 15.27 -9.62
N GLY A 96 -3.97 16.42 -10.14
CA GLY A 96 -5.34 16.89 -9.93
C GLY A 96 -5.63 17.10 -8.45
N ALA A 97 -4.63 17.61 -7.72
CA ALA A 97 -4.61 17.68 -6.26
C ALA A 97 -5.67 18.61 -5.66
N ALA A 98 -6.18 19.59 -6.43
CA ALA A 98 -7.29 20.44 -6.04
C ALA A 98 -8.67 19.75 -6.24
N GLY A 99 -8.70 18.56 -6.84
CA GLY A 99 -9.92 17.79 -7.08
C GLY A 99 -10.47 17.08 -5.84
N GLN A 100 -11.77 16.76 -5.88
CA GLN A 100 -12.50 16.14 -4.76
C GLN A 100 -11.94 14.79 -4.28
N ILE A 101 -11.43 13.96 -5.21
CA ILE A 101 -10.80 12.68 -4.86
C ILE A 101 -9.51 12.94 -4.08
N ALA A 102 -8.65 13.83 -4.60
CA ALA A 102 -7.41 14.19 -3.94
C ALA A 102 -7.68 14.81 -2.55
N TYR A 103 -8.62 15.76 -2.46
CA TYR A 103 -9.03 16.34 -1.18
C TYR A 103 -9.43 15.28 -0.13
N SER A 104 -10.19 14.26 -0.53
CA SER A 104 -10.57 13.14 0.35
C SER A 104 -9.40 12.19 0.68
N LEU A 105 -8.35 12.16 -0.14
CA LEU A 105 -7.22 11.25 -0.07
C LEU A 105 -6.06 11.81 0.75
N LEU A 106 -5.73 13.09 0.58
CA LEU A 106 -4.50 13.71 1.06
C LEU A 106 -4.34 13.58 2.58
N TYR A 107 -5.43 13.80 3.34
CA TYR A 107 -5.43 13.61 4.78
C TYR A 107 -5.05 12.18 5.19
N SER A 108 -5.58 11.17 4.49
CA SER A 108 -5.29 9.76 4.79
C SER A 108 -3.84 9.38 4.49
N ILE A 109 -3.26 9.92 3.41
CA ILE A 109 -1.83 9.75 3.12
C ILE A 109 -1.00 10.41 4.23
N ALA A 110 -1.28 11.68 4.52
CA ALA A 110 -0.50 12.50 5.44
C ALA A 110 -0.54 11.99 6.90
N LYS A 111 -1.62 11.32 7.34
CA LYS A 111 -1.71 10.72 8.69
C LYS A 111 -1.14 9.30 8.80
N GLY A 112 -0.65 8.74 7.70
CA GLY A 112 0.01 7.42 7.69
C GLY A 112 -0.89 6.21 7.47
N ASP A 113 -2.16 6.39 7.08
CA ASP A 113 -3.05 5.25 6.81
C ASP A 113 -2.54 4.37 5.66
N VAL A 114 -1.84 4.98 4.70
CA VAL A 114 -1.38 4.33 3.47
C VAL A 114 0.01 3.71 3.63
N PHE A 115 0.98 4.46 4.16
CA PHE A 115 2.40 4.08 4.16
C PHE A 115 2.95 3.71 5.54
N GLY A 116 2.13 3.79 6.59
CA GLY A 116 2.51 3.48 7.97
C GLY A 116 2.53 4.71 8.88
N HIS A 117 2.27 4.50 10.16
CA HIS A 117 2.24 5.57 11.17
C HIS A 117 3.64 6.03 11.63
N ASP A 118 4.69 5.48 11.03
CA ASP A 118 6.10 5.77 11.31
C ASP A 118 6.88 6.18 10.05
N GLN A 119 6.20 6.38 8.92
CA GLN A 119 6.80 6.79 7.65
C GLN A 119 6.57 8.29 7.40
N PRO A 120 7.62 9.14 7.48
CA PRO A 120 7.50 10.54 7.09
C PRO A 120 7.19 10.70 5.59
N ILE A 121 6.41 11.72 5.24
CA ILE A 121 5.89 11.98 3.90
C ILE A 121 6.24 13.40 3.46
N VAL A 122 6.69 13.54 2.21
CA VAL A 122 6.60 14.80 1.46
C VAL A 122 5.48 14.65 0.44
N LEU A 123 4.47 15.52 0.53
CA LEU A 123 3.36 15.56 -0.41
C LEU A 123 3.63 16.58 -1.50
N ILE A 124 3.65 16.12 -2.74
CA ILE A 124 3.73 16.97 -3.92
C ILE A 124 2.34 17.04 -4.54
N LEU A 125 1.81 18.25 -4.63
CA LEU A 125 0.48 18.50 -5.13
C LEU A 125 0.59 19.13 -6.52
N LEU A 126 0.29 18.36 -7.56
CA LEU A 126 0.38 18.83 -8.94
C LEU A 126 -1.02 19.13 -9.48
N ASP A 127 -1.25 20.33 -9.98
CA ASP A 127 -2.48 20.68 -10.68
C ASP A 127 -2.20 21.62 -11.86
N ILE A 128 -3.23 21.95 -12.64
CA ILE A 128 -3.11 22.90 -13.75
C ILE A 128 -3.07 24.35 -13.23
N PRO A 129 -2.49 25.30 -13.99
CA PRO A 129 -2.34 26.69 -13.53
C PRO A 129 -3.64 27.35 -13.02
N PRO A 130 -4.82 27.15 -13.65
CA PRO A 130 -6.07 27.71 -13.14
C PRO A 130 -6.51 27.21 -11.77
N MET A 131 -5.99 26.06 -11.31
CA MET A 131 -6.34 25.45 -10.04
C MET A 131 -5.39 25.83 -8.90
N LEU A 132 -4.31 26.57 -9.17
CA LEU A 132 -3.36 27.00 -8.14
C LEU A 132 -4.02 27.72 -6.95
N PRO A 133 -4.98 28.65 -7.13
CA PRO A 133 -5.63 29.30 -5.99
C PRO A 133 -6.44 28.33 -5.11
N VAL A 134 -7.05 27.30 -5.72
CA VAL A 134 -7.76 26.25 -4.96
C VAL A 134 -6.73 25.37 -4.24
N LEU A 135 -5.61 25.09 -4.89
CA LEU A 135 -4.53 24.31 -4.32
C LEU A 135 -3.89 24.99 -3.11
N ASP A 136 -3.76 26.31 -3.12
CA ASP A 136 -3.31 27.09 -1.96
C ASP A 136 -4.22 26.86 -0.74
N GLY A 137 -5.53 26.81 -0.96
CA GLY A 137 -6.49 26.46 0.10
C GLY A 137 -6.29 25.03 0.65
N VAL A 138 -6.02 24.05 -0.23
CA VAL A 138 -5.70 22.68 0.19
C VAL A 138 -4.42 22.62 1.03
N VAL A 139 -3.42 23.43 0.68
CA VAL A 139 -2.17 23.54 1.45
C VAL A 139 -2.44 24.11 2.85
N MET A 140 -3.25 25.17 2.96
CA MET A 140 -3.65 25.74 4.25
C MET A 140 -4.32 24.68 5.14
N GLU A 141 -5.28 23.93 4.61
CA GLU A 141 -5.95 22.88 5.39
C GLU A 141 -5.01 21.74 5.83
N LEU A 142 -4.06 21.35 4.98
CA LEU A 142 -3.05 20.36 5.36
C LEU A 142 -2.12 20.86 6.47
N GLN A 143 -1.79 22.16 6.48
CA GLN A 143 -1.02 22.80 7.54
C GLN A 143 -1.82 22.84 8.85
N ASP A 144 -3.10 23.22 8.78
CA ASP A 144 -4.00 23.30 9.93
C ASP A 144 -4.26 21.93 10.58
N CYS A 145 -4.11 20.84 9.83
CA CYS A 145 -4.22 19.48 10.38
C CYS A 145 -3.07 19.11 11.34
N ALA A 146 -1.96 19.87 11.37
CA ALA A 146 -0.82 19.66 12.27
C ALA A 146 -0.30 18.20 12.30
N LEU A 147 -0.16 17.58 11.12
CA LEU A 147 0.15 16.15 10.97
C LEU A 147 1.67 15.88 11.14
N PRO A 148 2.11 15.13 12.17
CA PRO A 148 3.54 14.97 12.46
C PRO A 148 4.36 14.24 11.39
N LEU A 149 3.70 13.39 10.58
CA LEU A 149 4.35 12.65 9.49
C LEU A 149 4.54 13.51 8.24
N LEU A 150 3.74 14.55 8.06
CA LEU A 150 3.80 15.43 6.90
C LEU A 150 4.94 16.44 7.08
N ARG A 151 6.06 16.20 6.40
CA ARG A 151 7.27 17.01 6.54
C ARG A 151 7.26 18.24 5.66
N GLU A 152 6.63 18.13 4.50
CA GLU A 152 6.59 19.20 3.50
C GLU A 152 5.37 18.99 2.59
N VAL A 153 4.78 20.10 2.16
CA VAL A 153 3.74 20.15 1.12
C VAL A 153 4.26 21.06 0.01
N ILE A 154 4.35 20.53 -1.21
CA ILE A 154 4.89 21.22 -2.38
C ILE A 154 3.77 21.39 -3.41
N PRO A 155 3.02 22.52 -3.42
CA PRO A 155 2.09 22.83 -4.49
C PRO A 155 2.84 23.28 -5.75
N THR A 156 2.44 22.78 -6.92
CA THR A 156 3.05 23.18 -8.19
C THR A 156 2.14 22.92 -9.39
N ASP A 157 2.36 23.65 -10.47
CA ASP A 157 1.86 23.37 -11.82
C ASP A 157 2.98 22.91 -12.77
N LYS A 158 4.22 22.85 -12.28
CA LYS A 158 5.41 22.52 -13.06
C LYS A 158 5.70 21.03 -13.00
N VAL A 159 5.80 20.41 -14.16
CA VAL A 159 6.03 18.98 -14.31
C VAL A 159 7.37 18.55 -13.71
N GLU A 160 8.44 19.34 -13.91
CA GLU A 160 9.77 19.06 -13.38
C GLU A 160 9.86 19.14 -11.85
N VAL A 161 8.99 19.92 -11.21
CA VAL A 161 8.87 19.96 -9.73
C VAL A 161 7.99 18.79 -9.27
N GLY A 162 6.85 18.61 -9.94
CA GLY A 162 5.85 17.59 -9.64
C GLY A 162 6.37 16.16 -9.65
N PHE A 163 7.28 15.85 -10.59
CA PHE A 163 7.75 14.49 -10.84
C PHE A 163 9.14 14.16 -10.29
N LYS A 164 9.76 15.07 -9.54
CA LYS A 164 11.13 14.92 -9.05
C LYS A 164 11.28 13.95 -7.87
N ASP A 165 12.17 12.97 -8.05
CA ASP A 165 12.66 12.02 -7.03
C ASP A 165 11.55 11.23 -6.33
N LEU A 166 10.45 10.94 -7.04
CA LEU A 166 9.26 10.30 -6.46
C LEU A 166 9.47 8.84 -6.06
N ASP A 167 8.89 8.47 -4.92
CA ASP A 167 8.71 7.07 -4.50
C ASP A 167 7.33 6.54 -4.91
N VAL A 168 6.33 7.42 -4.95
CA VAL A 168 4.96 7.09 -5.35
C VAL A 168 4.37 8.20 -6.22
N ALA A 169 3.65 7.81 -7.27
CA ALA A 169 2.86 8.70 -8.10
C ALA A 169 1.41 8.25 -8.19
N ILE A 170 0.48 9.07 -7.70
CA ILE A 170 -0.96 8.82 -7.77
C ILE A 170 -1.56 9.79 -8.79
N LEU A 171 -1.80 9.28 -10.00
CA LEU A 171 -2.23 10.05 -11.16
C LEU A 171 -3.77 10.12 -11.20
N VAL A 172 -4.34 11.08 -10.46
CA VAL A 172 -5.80 11.30 -10.38
C VAL A 172 -6.30 12.26 -11.45
N GLY A 173 -5.51 13.30 -11.77
CA GLY A 173 -5.86 14.30 -12.76
C GLY A 173 -5.96 13.72 -14.18
N SER A 174 -7.14 13.81 -14.77
CA SER A 174 -7.45 13.49 -16.16
C SER A 174 -8.45 14.49 -16.73
N MET A 175 -8.53 14.61 -18.04
CA MET A 175 -9.56 15.42 -18.68
C MET A 175 -10.93 14.77 -18.43
N PRO A 176 -11.88 15.44 -17.73
CA PRO A 176 -13.22 14.91 -17.59
C PRO A 176 -13.96 14.98 -18.93
N ARG A 177 -14.89 14.05 -19.14
CA ARG A 177 -15.78 14.12 -20.31
C ARG A 177 -16.63 15.38 -20.23
N LYS A 178 -16.60 16.19 -21.28
CA LYS A 178 -17.47 17.37 -21.44
C LYS A 178 -18.71 17.01 -22.24
N GLU A 179 -19.76 17.79 -22.07
CA GLU A 179 -20.97 17.69 -22.91
C GLU A 179 -20.60 17.87 -24.39
N GLY A 180 -21.14 17.01 -25.26
CA GLY A 180 -20.81 16.98 -26.69
C GLY A 180 -19.45 16.36 -27.06
N MET A 181 -18.66 15.89 -26.09
CA MET A 181 -17.37 15.24 -26.37
C MET A 181 -17.55 13.76 -26.74
N GLU A 182 -17.03 13.39 -27.90
CA GLU A 182 -16.96 12.00 -28.36
C GLU A 182 -15.95 11.17 -27.54
N ARG A 183 -16.14 9.85 -27.49
CA ARG A 183 -15.22 8.93 -26.76
C ARG A 183 -13.78 9.05 -27.30
N LYS A 184 -13.64 9.19 -28.62
CA LYS A 184 -12.34 9.31 -29.30
C LYS A 184 -11.60 10.60 -28.93
N ASP A 185 -12.31 11.72 -28.80
CA ASP A 185 -11.71 13.00 -28.39
C ASP A 185 -11.25 12.99 -26.93
N LEU A 186 -12.07 12.41 -26.06
CA LEU A 186 -11.72 12.21 -24.65
C LEU A 186 -10.47 11.35 -24.52
N LEU A 187 -10.39 10.26 -25.29
CA LEU A 187 -9.23 9.37 -25.30
C LEU A 187 -8.00 10.13 -25.80
N LYS A 188 -8.10 10.84 -26.94
CA LYS A 188 -6.98 11.63 -27.50
C LYS A 188 -6.42 12.65 -26.50
N ALA A 189 -7.30 13.39 -25.81
CA ALA A 189 -6.90 14.37 -24.82
C ALA A 189 -6.14 13.72 -23.65
N ASN A 190 -6.65 12.61 -23.13
CA ASN A 190 -6.02 11.90 -22.02
C ASN A 190 -4.72 11.19 -22.44
N VAL A 191 -4.63 10.64 -23.66
CA VAL A 191 -3.38 10.10 -24.21
C VAL A 191 -2.27 11.15 -24.17
N ALA A 192 -2.54 12.39 -24.58
CA ALA A 192 -1.55 13.47 -24.52
C ALA A 192 -1.10 13.80 -23.09
N ILE A 193 -2.05 13.82 -22.13
CA ILE A 193 -1.77 14.06 -20.71
C ILE A 193 -0.87 12.94 -20.16
N PHE A 194 -1.23 11.68 -20.35
CA PHE A 194 -0.50 10.55 -19.78
C PHE A 194 0.81 10.23 -20.53
N LYS A 195 0.93 10.61 -21.81
CA LYS A 195 2.22 10.64 -22.54
C LYS A 195 3.19 11.60 -21.85
N THR A 196 2.72 12.82 -21.54
CA THR A 196 3.51 13.85 -20.87
C THR A 196 3.88 13.45 -19.44
N GLN A 197 2.92 12.94 -18.66
CA GLN A 197 3.18 12.46 -17.29
C GLN A 197 4.12 11.24 -17.27
N GLY A 198 3.97 10.30 -18.21
CA GLY A 198 4.87 9.17 -18.38
C GLY A 198 6.31 9.62 -18.69
N ALA A 199 6.48 10.52 -19.66
CA ALA A 199 7.80 11.08 -19.98
C ALA A 199 8.42 11.85 -18.80
N ALA A 200 7.59 12.51 -17.98
CA ALA A 200 8.04 13.18 -16.77
C ALA A 200 8.49 12.21 -15.67
N LEU A 201 7.73 11.14 -15.44
CA LEU A 201 8.13 10.04 -14.55
C LEU A 201 9.46 9.45 -15.01
N ASP A 202 9.58 9.14 -16.31
CA ASP A 202 10.81 8.61 -16.88
C ASP A 202 11.99 9.54 -16.63
N LYS A 203 11.81 10.84 -16.82
CA LYS A 203 12.91 11.81 -16.71
C LYS A 203 13.31 12.14 -15.27
N TYR A 204 12.34 12.30 -14.37
CA TYR A 204 12.56 12.95 -13.07
C TYR A 204 12.32 12.05 -11.85
N ALA A 205 11.57 10.96 -11.99
CA ALA A 205 11.27 10.09 -10.84
C ALA A 205 12.36 9.03 -10.61
N LYS A 206 12.37 8.45 -9.41
CA LYS A 206 13.16 7.25 -9.13
C LYS A 206 12.64 6.11 -10.02
N LYS A 207 13.52 5.27 -10.54
CA LYS A 207 13.10 4.12 -11.38
C LYS A 207 12.31 3.07 -10.59
N THR A 208 12.41 3.12 -9.25
CA THR A 208 11.66 2.30 -8.32
C THR A 208 10.28 2.86 -7.96
N VAL A 209 9.88 4.03 -8.52
CA VAL A 209 8.60 4.68 -8.23
C VAL A 209 7.43 3.72 -8.43
N LYS A 210 6.44 3.73 -7.54
CA LYS A 210 5.18 3.01 -7.71
C LYS A 210 4.11 3.96 -8.27
N VAL A 211 3.58 3.64 -9.43
CA VAL A 211 2.63 4.48 -10.17
C VAL A 211 1.24 3.86 -10.11
N LEU A 212 0.28 4.65 -9.66
CA LEU A 212 -1.13 4.31 -9.63
C LEU A 212 -1.92 5.30 -10.48
N VAL A 213 -2.49 4.81 -11.57
CA VAL A 213 -3.37 5.58 -12.45
C VAL A 213 -4.83 5.44 -12.01
N VAL A 214 -5.46 6.58 -11.76
CA VAL A 214 -6.87 6.68 -11.34
C VAL A 214 -7.68 7.43 -12.39
N GLY A 215 -7.08 8.44 -13.03
CA GLY A 215 -7.72 9.25 -14.06
C GLY A 215 -8.18 8.40 -15.26
N ASN A 216 -9.43 8.58 -15.69
CA ASN A 216 -10.05 7.75 -16.72
C ASN A 216 -9.69 8.17 -18.15
N PRO A 217 -9.64 7.23 -19.12
CA PRO A 217 -9.80 5.77 -18.98
C PRO A 217 -8.58 5.10 -18.34
N ALA A 218 -8.72 4.55 -17.13
CA ALA A 218 -7.59 4.28 -16.25
C ALA A 218 -6.60 3.22 -16.79
N ASN A 219 -7.10 2.13 -17.36
CA ASN A 219 -6.29 1.07 -17.95
C ASN A 219 -5.43 1.60 -19.11
N THR A 220 -6.09 2.26 -20.07
CA THR A 220 -5.43 2.79 -21.27
C THR A 220 -4.48 3.93 -20.94
N ASN A 221 -4.85 4.84 -20.02
CA ASN A 221 -3.96 5.88 -19.51
C ASN A 221 -2.71 5.29 -18.83
N CYS A 222 -2.87 4.21 -18.05
CA CYS A 222 -1.76 3.49 -17.44
C CYS A 222 -0.83 2.87 -18.49
N LEU A 223 -1.39 2.29 -19.55
CA LEU A 223 -0.61 1.74 -20.65
C LEU A 223 0.23 2.82 -21.35
N ILE A 224 -0.37 3.98 -21.64
CA ILE A 224 0.31 5.11 -22.28
C ILE A 224 1.40 5.68 -21.39
N ALA A 225 1.13 5.86 -20.09
CA ALA A 225 2.13 6.33 -19.13
C ALA A 225 3.33 5.37 -19.06
N SER A 226 3.07 4.06 -18.98
CA SER A 226 4.12 3.03 -18.95
C SER A 226 4.93 2.99 -20.25
N LYS A 227 4.27 3.07 -21.42
CA LYS A 227 4.95 3.12 -22.72
C LYS A 227 5.82 4.37 -22.90
N SER A 228 5.42 5.47 -22.29
CA SER A 228 6.15 6.74 -22.32
C SER A 228 7.26 6.82 -21.26
N ALA A 229 7.42 5.76 -20.44
CA ALA A 229 8.43 5.66 -19.40
C ALA A 229 9.26 4.37 -19.49
N PRO A 230 10.02 4.18 -20.59
CA PRO A 230 10.70 2.91 -20.87
C PRO A 230 11.78 2.53 -19.85
N SER A 231 12.30 3.49 -19.07
CA SER A 231 13.31 3.21 -18.04
C SER A 231 12.73 2.74 -16.70
N ILE A 232 11.40 2.79 -16.53
CA ILE A 232 10.70 2.33 -15.34
C ILE A 232 10.11 0.94 -15.63
N PRO A 233 10.33 -0.07 -14.76
CA PRO A 233 9.74 -1.40 -14.93
C PRO A 233 8.21 -1.33 -15.09
N LYS A 234 7.65 -2.08 -16.03
CA LYS A 234 6.20 -2.07 -16.31
C LYS A 234 5.39 -2.50 -15.09
N GLU A 235 5.97 -3.35 -14.25
CA GLU A 235 5.39 -3.87 -13.01
C GLU A 235 5.18 -2.77 -11.95
N ASN A 236 5.81 -1.61 -12.13
CA ASN A 236 5.60 -0.46 -11.26
C ASN A 236 4.38 0.38 -11.65
N PHE A 237 3.76 0.12 -12.80
CA PHE A 237 2.54 0.79 -13.24
C PHE A 237 1.32 -0.08 -12.94
N SER A 238 0.32 0.51 -12.30
CA SER A 238 -0.98 -0.11 -12.08
C SER A 238 -2.11 0.91 -12.24
N CYS A 239 -3.31 0.45 -12.55
CA CYS A 239 -4.52 1.28 -12.54
C CYS A 239 -5.54 0.78 -11.50
N LEU A 240 -6.39 1.71 -11.06
CA LEU A 240 -7.28 1.48 -9.93
C LEU A 240 -8.57 0.73 -10.33
N THR A 241 -8.62 -0.57 -10.07
CA THR A 241 -9.88 -1.36 -10.01
C THR A 241 -10.30 -1.72 -8.59
N ARG A 242 -9.55 -1.22 -7.59
CA ARG A 242 -9.81 -1.49 -6.17
C ARG A 242 -11.16 -0.95 -5.68
N LEU A 243 -11.66 0.14 -6.26
CA LEU A 243 -12.98 0.65 -5.90
C LEU A 243 -14.08 -0.31 -6.32
N ASP A 244 -13.96 -0.90 -7.50
CA ASP A 244 -14.90 -1.90 -8.00
C ASP A 244 -14.82 -3.17 -7.17
N HIS A 245 -13.60 -3.62 -6.82
CA HIS A 245 -13.39 -4.72 -5.89
C HIS A 245 -14.07 -4.46 -4.54
N ASN A 246 -13.87 -3.29 -3.94
CA ASN A 246 -14.48 -2.93 -2.67
C ASN A 246 -16.02 -2.87 -2.77
N ARG A 247 -16.57 -2.38 -3.90
CA ARG A 247 -18.01 -2.38 -4.17
C ARG A 247 -18.57 -3.80 -4.27
N ALA A 248 -17.91 -4.67 -5.00
CA ALA A 248 -18.29 -6.07 -5.17
C ALA A 248 -18.26 -6.82 -3.82
N SER A 249 -17.18 -6.68 -3.05
CA SER A 249 -17.08 -7.25 -1.69
C SER A 249 -18.20 -6.74 -0.78
N SER A 250 -18.55 -5.45 -0.86
CA SER A 250 -19.67 -4.88 -0.10
C SER A 250 -21.03 -5.44 -0.53
N GLN A 251 -21.29 -5.64 -1.84
CA GLN A 251 -22.55 -6.22 -2.30
C GLN A 251 -22.73 -7.66 -1.82
N VAL A 252 -21.67 -8.47 -1.87
CA VAL A 252 -21.69 -9.85 -1.31
C VAL A 252 -21.94 -9.81 0.19
N ALA A 253 -21.23 -8.94 0.92
CA ALA A 253 -21.37 -8.82 2.38
C ALA A 253 -22.82 -8.46 2.78
N ILE A 254 -23.42 -7.47 2.10
CA ILE A 254 -24.82 -7.07 2.30
C ILE A 254 -25.75 -8.24 2.00
N ARG A 255 -25.58 -8.93 0.86
CA ARG A 255 -26.41 -10.06 0.46
C ARG A 255 -26.36 -11.21 1.48
N CYS A 256 -25.19 -11.47 2.05
CA CYS A 256 -24.99 -12.52 3.04
C CYS A 256 -25.35 -12.12 4.48
N GLY A 257 -25.55 -10.82 4.76
CA GLY A 257 -25.81 -10.29 6.09
C GLY A 257 -24.59 -10.31 7.01
N VAL A 258 -23.39 -10.04 6.48
CA VAL A 258 -22.11 -10.07 7.21
C VAL A 258 -21.32 -8.77 7.04
N SER A 259 -20.33 -8.55 7.91
CA SER A 259 -19.35 -7.45 7.74
C SER A 259 -18.53 -7.64 6.46
N SER A 260 -18.11 -6.56 5.81
CA SER A 260 -17.27 -6.64 4.59
C SER A 260 -15.90 -7.28 4.84
N GLU A 261 -15.41 -7.27 6.07
CA GLU A 261 -14.17 -7.97 6.45
C GLU A 261 -14.28 -9.50 6.36
N HIS A 262 -15.51 -10.01 6.30
CA HIS A 262 -15.80 -11.44 6.17
C HIS A 262 -15.91 -11.89 4.72
N VAL A 263 -15.74 -10.99 3.75
CA VAL A 263 -15.68 -11.31 2.33
C VAL A 263 -14.24 -11.12 1.85
N LYS A 264 -13.66 -12.15 1.25
CA LYS A 264 -12.32 -12.09 0.65
C LYS A 264 -12.30 -12.75 -0.72
N ASN A 265 -11.24 -12.48 -1.48
CA ASN A 265 -10.97 -13.12 -2.77
C ASN A 265 -12.04 -12.85 -3.86
N VAL A 266 -12.66 -11.67 -3.81
CA VAL A 266 -13.44 -11.13 -4.93
C VAL A 266 -12.49 -10.68 -6.03
N ILE A 267 -12.89 -10.85 -7.28
CA ILE A 267 -12.06 -10.51 -8.44
C ILE A 267 -12.81 -9.51 -9.30
N ILE A 268 -12.07 -8.55 -9.85
CA ILE A 268 -12.53 -7.70 -10.93
C ILE A 268 -11.62 -8.02 -12.10
N TRP A 269 -12.19 -8.58 -13.17
CA TRP A 269 -11.46 -8.84 -14.40
C TRP A 269 -11.69 -7.69 -15.39
N GLY A 270 -10.64 -7.28 -16.10
CA GLY A 270 -10.77 -6.42 -17.27
C GLY A 270 -10.55 -4.94 -17.07
N ASN A 271 -11.32 -4.16 -17.83
CA ASN A 271 -11.25 -2.71 -17.87
C ASN A 271 -11.89 -2.08 -16.64
N HIS A 272 -11.42 -0.91 -16.19
CA HIS A 272 -12.17 -0.03 -15.29
C HIS A 272 -13.26 0.70 -16.08
N SER A 273 -14.27 -0.05 -16.51
CA SER A 273 -15.38 0.46 -17.32
C SER A 273 -16.68 -0.28 -16.98
N SER A 274 -17.74 -0.03 -17.74
CA SER A 274 -18.99 -0.80 -17.67
C SER A 274 -18.84 -2.26 -18.16
N THR A 275 -17.76 -2.60 -18.87
CA THR A 275 -17.52 -3.98 -19.34
C THR A 275 -16.82 -4.85 -18.29
N GLN A 276 -16.33 -4.25 -17.20
CA GLN A 276 -15.67 -4.96 -16.10
C GLN A 276 -16.46 -6.20 -15.67
N TYR A 277 -15.77 -7.26 -15.26
CA TYR A 277 -16.41 -8.46 -14.76
C TYR A 277 -16.12 -8.66 -13.26
N PRO A 278 -17.09 -8.34 -12.38
CA PRO A 278 -17.06 -8.71 -10.97
C PRO A 278 -17.33 -10.21 -10.82
N ASP A 279 -16.36 -10.91 -10.26
CA ASP A 279 -16.35 -12.36 -10.12
C ASP A 279 -16.16 -12.77 -8.67
N VAL A 280 -16.99 -13.72 -8.24
CA VAL A 280 -17.01 -14.26 -6.88
C VAL A 280 -16.93 -15.79 -6.86
N HIS A 281 -16.62 -16.45 -7.99
CA HIS A 281 -16.46 -17.91 -8.02
C HIS A 281 -15.36 -18.39 -7.06
N HIS A 282 -14.31 -17.59 -6.91
CA HIS A 282 -13.18 -17.88 -6.01
C HIS A 282 -13.26 -17.10 -4.68
N ALA A 283 -14.31 -16.30 -4.51
CA ALA A 283 -14.50 -15.53 -3.30
C ALA A 283 -14.99 -16.43 -2.16
N LYS A 284 -14.64 -16.02 -0.94
CA LYS A 284 -15.02 -16.73 0.28
C LYS A 284 -15.73 -15.79 1.24
N VAL A 285 -16.71 -16.33 1.95
CA VAL A 285 -17.51 -15.61 2.94
C VAL A 285 -17.40 -16.33 4.28
N ARG A 286 -17.09 -15.58 5.34
CA ARG A 286 -17.18 -16.07 6.72
C ARG A 286 -18.55 -15.73 7.30
N LYS A 287 -19.35 -16.75 7.62
CA LYS A 287 -20.70 -16.61 8.17
C LYS A 287 -20.95 -17.68 9.22
N GLY A 288 -21.48 -17.28 10.38
CA GLY A 288 -21.74 -18.21 11.49
C GLY A 288 -20.49 -18.92 12.04
N GLY A 289 -19.32 -18.27 11.97
CA GLY A 289 -18.04 -18.85 12.42
C GLY A 289 -17.34 -19.77 11.41
N ALA A 290 -17.98 -20.12 10.29
CA ALA A 290 -17.40 -20.95 9.24
C ALA A 290 -17.07 -20.12 7.99
N GLU A 291 -16.05 -20.54 7.25
CA GLU A 291 -15.70 -20.01 5.92
C GLU A 291 -16.29 -20.94 4.84
N MET A 292 -16.96 -20.36 3.86
CA MET A 292 -17.59 -21.08 2.74
C MET A 292 -17.43 -20.31 1.43
N ALA A 293 -17.70 -20.95 0.29
CA ALA A 293 -17.65 -20.26 -1.01
C ALA A 293 -18.73 -19.18 -1.08
N ALA A 294 -18.46 -18.08 -1.78
CA ALA A 294 -19.42 -16.98 -1.92
C ALA A 294 -20.70 -17.42 -2.65
N TYR A 295 -20.59 -18.33 -3.61
CA TYR A 295 -21.73 -18.95 -4.29
C TYR A 295 -22.68 -19.64 -3.30
N ASP A 296 -22.15 -20.46 -2.40
CA ASP A 296 -22.94 -21.15 -1.38
C ASP A 296 -23.51 -20.18 -0.33
N ALA A 297 -22.72 -19.18 0.07
CA ALA A 297 -23.14 -18.20 1.08
C ALA A 297 -24.26 -17.28 0.59
N VAL A 298 -24.26 -16.95 -0.70
CA VAL A 298 -25.29 -16.13 -1.36
C VAL A 298 -26.49 -17.00 -1.74
N ASN A 299 -26.25 -18.22 -2.21
CA ASN A 299 -27.26 -19.20 -2.62
C ASN A 299 -28.29 -18.64 -3.63
N ASP A 300 -27.83 -17.85 -4.59
CA ASP A 300 -28.65 -17.22 -5.63
C ASP A 300 -27.82 -16.97 -6.89
N GLU A 301 -27.73 -17.97 -7.75
CA GLU A 301 -26.93 -17.91 -8.98
C GLU A 301 -27.47 -16.88 -9.99
N ALA A 302 -28.79 -16.70 -10.05
CA ALA A 302 -29.42 -15.73 -10.95
C ALA A 302 -29.02 -14.30 -10.58
N TRP A 303 -29.03 -13.98 -9.28
CA TRP A 303 -28.53 -12.69 -8.80
C TRP A 303 -27.03 -12.52 -9.06
N LEU A 304 -26.22 -13.55 -8.80
CA LEU A 304 -24.76 -13.52 -9.02
C LEU A 304 -24.38 -13.27 -10.48
N ARG A 305 -25.12 -13.85 -11.43
CA ARG A 305 -24.88 -13.70 -12.88
C ARG A 305 -25.55 -12.48 -13.52
N GLY A 306 -26.48 -11.83 -12.80
CA GLY A 306 -27.24 -10.68 -13.28
C GLY A 306 -27.03 -9.44 -12.43
N ASP A 307 -27.93 -9.24 -11.46
CA ASP A 307 -28.04 -8.02 -10.66
C ASP A 307 -26.78 -7.65 -9.89
N PHE A 308 -26.00 -8.64 -9.42
CA PHE A 308 -24.72 -8.39 -8.76
C PHE A 308 -23.75 -7.66 -9.70
N ILE A 309 -23.55 -8.21 -10.90
CA ILE A 309 -22.64 -7.67 -11.91
C ILE A 309 -23.09 -6.27 -12.31
N SER A 310 -24.37 -6.11 -12.67
CA SER A 310 -24.92 -4.82 -13.12
C SER A 310 -24.87 -3.76 -12.01
N THR A 311 -25.13 -4.14 -10.75
CA THR A 311 -25.06 -3.23 -9.60
C THR A 311 -23.65 -2.69 -9.39
N VAL A 312 -22.62 -3.53 -9.51
CA VAL A 312 -21.22 -3.10 -9.38
C VAL A 312 -20.83 -2.20 -10.56
N GLN A 313 -21.12 -2.61 -11.79
CA GLN A 313 -20.84 -1.83 -13.02
C GLN A 313 -21.48 -0.44 -12.98
N LEU A 314 -22.73 -0.34 -12.49
CA LEU A 314 -23.50 0.90 -12.47
C LEU A 314 -23.38 1.68 -11.14
N ARG A 315 -22.56 1.22 -10.20
CA ARG A 315 -22.51 1.81 -8.85
C ARG A 315 -22.08 3.28 -8.84
N GLY A 316 -21.15 3.65 -9.72
CA GLY A 316 -20.71 5.04 -9.86
C GLY A 316 -21.86 5.97 -10.25
N ALA A 317 -22.65 5.57 -11.25
CA ALA A 317 -23.82 6.32 -11.71
C ALA A 317 -24.89 6.42 -10.62
N ALA A 318 -25.12 5.34 -9.86
CA ALA A 318 -26.06 5.36 -8.74
C ALA A 318 -25.65 6.36 -7.64
N VAL A 319 -24.36 6.44 -7.30
CA VAL A 319 -23.86 7.43 -6.33
C VAL A 319 -24.01 8.85 -6.86
N ILE A 320 -23.69 9.11 -8.12
CA ILE A 320 -23.86 10.43 -8.74
C ILE A 320 -25.34 10.84 -8.73
N LYS A 321 -26.25 9.92 -9.10
CA LYS A 321 -27.69 10.18 -9.08
C LYS A 321 -28.19 10.60 -7.70
N ALA A 322 -27.70 9.92 -6.65
CA ALA A 322 -28.10 10.14 -5.27
C ALA A 322 -27.44 11.39 -4.63
N ARG A 323 -26.12 11.54 -4.75
CA ARG A 323 -25.34 12.61 -4.08
C ARG A 323 -25.19 13.89 -4.90
N LYS A 324 -25.50 13.84 -6.21
CA LYS A 324 -25.18 14.89 -7.20
C LYS A 324 -23.68 15.19 -7.35
N LEU A 325 -22.85 14.36 -6.72
CA LEU A 325 -21.40 14.46 -6.70
C LEU A 325 -20.81 13.07 -6.98
N SER A 326 -19.58 13.04 -7.50
CA SER A 326 -18.85 11.79 -7.69
C SER A 326 -18.58 11.08 -6.36
N SER A 327 -18.26 9.79 -6.43
CA SER A 327 -17.97 8.94 -5.28
C SER A 327 -16.54 9.16 -4.73
N ALA A 328 -16.16 10.43 -4.52
CA ALA A 328 -14.80 10.86 -4.20
C ALA A 328 -14.23 10.18 -2.94
N MET A 329 -14.99 10.18 -1.83
CA MET A 329 -14.59 9.53 -0.57
C MET A 329 -14.25 8.05 -0.75
N SER A 330 -15.12 7.28 -1.42
CA SER A 330 -14.87 5.86 -1.65
C SER A 330 -13.72 5.60 -2.63
N ALA A 331 -13.53 6.49 -3.61
CA ALA A 331 -12.38 6.40 -4.52
C ALA A 331 -11.07 6.66 -3.78
N ALA A 332 -11.01 7.68 -2.93
CA ALA A 332 -9.87 7.94 -2.06
C ALA A 332 -9.55 6.75 -1.14
N LYS A 333 -10.58 6.14 -0.52
CA LYS A 333 -10.40 4.92 0.28
C LYS A 333 -9.83 3.76 -0.54
N ALA A 334 -10.30 3.57 -1.77
CA ALA A 334 -9.78 2.53 -2.64
C ALA A 334 -8.32 2.78 -3.06
N ILE A 335 -7.93 4.04 -3.29
CA ILE A 335 -6.53 4.42 -3.52
C ILE A 335 -5.68 4.09 -2.30
N CYS A 336 -6.14 4.44 -1.10
CA CYS A 336 -5.45 4.10 0.15
C CYS A 336 -5.25 2.58 0.27
N ASP A 337 -6.30 1.80 0.03
CA ASP A 337 -6.26 0.34 0.13
C ASP A 337 -5.29 -0.29 -0.89
N HIS A 338 -5.35 0.19 -2.14
CA HIS A 338 -4.46 -0.26 -3.22
C HIS A 338 -2.99 0.00 -2.88
N MET A 339 -2.67 1.24 -2.49
CA MET A 339 -1.30 1.62 -2.18
C MET A 339 -0.80 0.98 -0.88
N ARG A 340 -1.68 0.80 0.12
CA ARG A 340 -1.35 0.10 1.36
C ARG A 340 -0.98 -1.36 1.08
N ASP A 341 -1.75 -2.05 0.25
CA ASP A 341 -1.45 -3.45 -0.08
C ASP A 341 -0.19 -3.56 -0.93
N ILE A 342 0.09 -2.60 -1.84
CA ILE A 342 1.41 -2.48 -2.47
C ILE A 342 2.49 -2.34 -1.41
N TRP A 343 2.30 -1.47 -0.41
CA TRP A 343 3.36 -1.14 0.55
C TRP A 343 3.65 -2.26 1.56
N PHE A 344 2.61 -2.92 2.05
CA PHE A 344 2.69 -3.89 3.15
C PHE A 344 2.45 -5.34 2.73
N GLY A 345 1.96 -5.58 1.52
CA GLY A 345 1.60 -6.90 1.02
C GLY A 345 0.16 -7.30 1.33
N THR A 346 -0.32 -8.33 0.62
CA THR A 346 -1.60 -8.97 0.91
C THR A 346 -1.43 -10.04 1.98
N LYS A 347 -2.51 -10.39 2.69
CA LYS A 347 -2.49 -11.51 3.64
C LYS A 347 -2.30 -12.83 2.90
N GLU A 348 -1.73 -13.81 3.58
CA GLU A 348 -1.55 -15.16 3.02
C GLU A 348 -2.91 -15.78 2.64
N GLY A 349 -3.00 -16.34 1.43
CA GLY A 349 -4.24 -16.89 0.89
C GLY A 349 -5.28 -15.85 0.46
N GLU A 350 -4.97 -14.56 0.57
CA GLU A 350 -5.81 -13.45 0.09
C GLU A 350 -5.22 -12.80 -1.16
N PHE A 351 -6.09 -12.38 -2.07
CA PHE A 351 -5.73 -11.59 -3.25
C PHE A 351 -6.71 -10.43 -3.44
N ILE A 352 -6.25 -9.41 -4.17
CA ILE A 352 -7.00 -8.21 -4.51
C ILE A 352 -7.04 -8.02 -6.03
N SER A 353 -7.94 -7.16 -6.50
CA SER A 353 -7.97 -6.77 -7.91
C SER A 353 -7.06 -5.57 -8.17
N MET A 354 -6.19 -5.68 -9.17
CA MET A 354 -5.39 -4.56 -9.67
C MET A 354 -5.32 -4.60 -11.19
N GLY A 355 -5.49 -3.45 -11.84
CA GLY A 355 -5.13 -3.28 -13.25
C GLY A 355 -3.62 -3.28 -13.40
N VAL A 356 -3.07 -4.31 -14.04
CA VAL A 356 -1.62 -4.51 -14.19
C VAL A 356 -1.27 -4.94 -15.60
N PHE A 357 0.02 -4.91 -15.94
CA PHE A 357 0.50 -5.40 -17.24
C PHE A 357 0.18 -6.88 -17.41
N ALA A 358 -0.44 -7.23 -18.55
CA ALA A 358 -0.94 -8.57 -18.81
C ALA A 358 0.14 -9.58 -19.27
N GLY A 359 1.37 -9.14 -19.51
CA GLY A 359 2.45 -10.03 -19.97
C GLY A 359 2.66 -11.25 -19.08
N GLY A 360 2.71 -12.44 -19.69
CA GLY A 360 2.94 -13.69 -18.97
C GLY A 360 1.76 -14.21 -18.14
N ASN A 361 0.54 -13.68 -18.34
CA ASN A 361 -0.65 -14.19 -17.65
C ASN A 361 -1.03 -15.60 -18.12
N SER A 362 -1.56 -16.44 -17.22
CA SER A 362 -2.02 -17.80 -17.53
C SER A 362 -3.47 -17.88 -18.03
N TYR A 363 -4.12 -16.74 -18.31
CA TYR A 363 -5.56 -16.65 -18.57
C TYR A 363 -5.91 -16.36 -20.03
N GLY A 364 -4.92 -16.38 -20.93
CA GLY A 364 -5.12 -16.15 -22.37
C GLY A 364 -5.54 -14.72 -22.72
N ILE A 365 -5.32 -13.75 -21.82
CA ILE A 365 -5.56 -12.34 -22.09
C ILE A 365 -4.39 -11.80 -22.93
N PRO A 366 -4.61 -10.94 -23.95
CA PRO A 366 -3.53 -10.34 -24.72
C PRO A 366 -2.50 -9.63 -23.83
N GLU A 367 -1.22 -9.90 -24.07
CA GLU A 367 -0.12 -9.55 -23.15
C GLU A 367 0.21 -8.06 -23.07
N ASP A 368 -0.12 -7.29 -24.11
CA ASP A 368 0.24 -5.89 -24.26
C ASP A 368 -0.82 -4.91 -23.73
N LEU A 369 -1.67 -5.40 -22.83
CA LEU A 369 -2.73 -4.65 -22.15
C LEU A 369 -2.37 -4.32 -20.71
N ILE A 370 -3.02 -3.28 -20.18
CA ILE A 370 -3.27 -3.16 -18.74
C ILE A 370 -4.66 -3.75 -18.49
N TYR A 371 -4.73 -4.86 -17.77
CA TYR A 371 -5.95 -5.62 -17.51
C TYR A 371 -6.05 -5.91 -16.01
N SER A 372 -7.25 -5.87 -15.45
CA SER A 372 -7.44 -6.17 -14.02
C SER A 372 -7.39 -7.66 -13.76
N PHE A 373 -6.51 -8.08 -12.86
CA PHE A 373 -6.31 -9.47 -12.44
C PHE A 373 -6.43 -9.60 -10.92
N PRO A 374 -6.69 -10.83 -10.41
CA PRO A 374 -6.40 -11.15 -9.02
C PRO A 374 -4.89 -11.18 -8.83
N VAL A 375 -4.38 -10.40 -7.88
CA VAL A 375 -2.96 -10.34 -7.57
C VAL A 375 -2.69 -10.56 -6.08
N GLN A 376 -1.55 -11.19 -5.80
CA GLN A 376 -0.95 -11.26 -4.47
C GLN A 376 0.25 -10.33 -4.42
N ILE A 377 0.44 -9.66 -3.28
CA ILE A 377 1.53 -8.71 -3.11
C ILE A 377 2.44 -9.17 -1.98
N LYS A 378 3.74 -9.20 -2.27
CA LYS A 378 4.79 -9.47 -1.30
C LYS A 378 6.00 -8.60 -1.60
N ASN A 379 6.58 -7.99 -0.58
CA ASN A 379 7.78 -7.15 -0.71
C ASN A 379 7.62 -6.02 -1.75
N LYS A 380 6.46 -5.37 -1.80
CA LYS A 380 6.13 -4.29 -2.76
C LYS A 380 6.13 -4.70 -4.23
N THR A 381 6.05 -6.00 -4.51
CA THR A 381 5.90 -6.57 -5.84
C THR A 381 4.63 -7.41 -5.88
N TRP A 382 3.90 -7.35 -6.98
CA TRP A 382 2.71 -8.15 -7.20
C TRP A 382 3.02 -9.35 -8.09
N LYS A 383 2.20 -10.39 -7.96
CA LYS A 383 2.14 -11.52 -8.88
C LYS A 383 0.67 -11.80 -9.19
N ILE A 384 0.35 -12.02 -10.47
CA ILE A 384 -0.96 -12.55 -10.87
C ILE A 384 -1.13 -13.92 -10.20
N VAL A 385 -2.30 -14.15 -9.62
CA VAL A 385 -2.66 -15.45 -9.04
C VAL A 385 -2.87 -16.41 -10.20
N ASP A 386 -2.12 -17.51 -10.24
CA ASP A 386 -2.24 -18.55 -11.27
C ASP A 386 -3.19 -19.67 -10.85
N GLY A 387 -3.67 -20.47 -11.80
CA GLY A 387 -4.36 -21.74 -11.52
C GLY A 387 -5.80 -21.64 -11.04
N LEU A 388 -6.43 -20.45 -11.10
CA LEU A 388 -7.87 -20.32 -10.84
C LEU A 388 -8.66 -20.90 -12.02
N SER A 389 -9.58 -21.81 -11.75
CA SER A 389 -10.47 -22.36 -12.78
C SER A 389 -11.42 -21.28 -13.30
N VAL A 390 -11.53 -21.15 -14.63
CA VAL A 390 -12.44 -20.22 -15.31
C VAL A 390 -13.49 -21.03 -16.07
N ASN A 391 -14.77 -20.83 -15.76
CA ASN A 391 -15.87 -21.47 -16.49
C ASN A 391 -16.27 -20.66 -17.73
N ASP A 392 -17.12 -21.24 -18.59
CA ASP A 392 -17.51 -20.63 -19.87
C ASP A 392 -18.20 -19.27 -19.71
N PHE A 393 -19.00 -19.09 -18.66
CA PHE A 393 -19.64 -17.80 -18.37
C PHE A 393 -18.61 -16.72 -18.03
N SER A 394 -17.68 -17.04 -17.13
CA SER A 394 -16.58 -16.14 -16.76
C SER A 394 -15.69 -15.84 -17.95
N ARG A 395 -15.33 -16.85 -18.76
CA ARG A 395 -14.52 -16.70 -19.97
C ARG A 395 -15.15 -15.71 -20.95
N GLY A 396 -16.44 -15.87 -21.26
CA GLY A 396 -17.15 -14.95 -22.17
C GLY A 396 -17.14 -13.50 -21.68
N LYS A 397 -17.28 -13.27 -20.36
CA LYS A 397 -17.19 -11.92 -19.78
C LYS A 397 -15.76 -11.37 -19.81
N MET A 398 -14.76 -12.20 -19.51
CA MET A 398 -13.34 -11.83 -19.55
C MET A 398 -12.89 -11.47 -20.98
N ASP A 399 -13.39 -12.17 -21.99
CA ASP A 399 -13.13 -11.86 -23.41
C ASP A 399 -13.75 -10.54 -23.82
N ALA A 400 -15.03 -10.31 -23.50
CA ALA A 400 -15.72 -9.09 -23.89
C ALA A 400 -15.02 -7.82 -23.38
N THR A 401 -14.54 -7.83 -22.13
CA THR A 401 -13.79 -6.70 -21.57
C THR A 401 -12.35 -6.61 -22.12
N ALA A 402 -11.73 -7.74 -22.51
CA ALA A 402 -10.45 -7.73 -23.20
C ALA A 402 -10.57 -7.11 -24.61
N THR A 403 -11.64 -7.42 -25.34
CA THR A 403 -11.94 -6.83 -26.65
C THR A 403 -12.05 -5.31 -26.56
N GLU A 404 -12.79 -4.78 -25.57
CA GLU A 404 -12.87 -3.33 -25.36
C GLU A 404 -11.47 -2.72 -25.12
N LEU A 405 -10.64 -3.35 -24.30
CA LEU A 405 -9.28 -2.86 -24.01
C LEU A 405 -8.37 -2.89 -25.24
N VAL A 406 -8.52 -3.89 -26.11
CA VAL A 406 -7.81 -3.96 -27.40
C VAL A 406 -8.20 -2.80 -28.29
N GLU A 407 -9.50 -2.52 -28.44
CA GLU A 407 -10.00 -1.41 -29.24
C GLU A 407 -9.53 -0.04 -28.70
N GLU A 408 -9.58 0.15 -27.37
CA GLU A 408 -9.07 1.36 -26.73
C GLU A 408 -7.56 1.52 -26.91
N ARG A 409 -6.79 0.45 -26.73
CA ARG A 409 -5.34 0.44 -26.94
C ARG A 409 -5.03 0.87 -28.37
N ASP A 410 -5.64 0.22 -29.35
CA ASP A 410 -5.31 0.45 -30.77
C ASP A 410 -5.60 1.91 -31.14
N THR A 411 -6.76 2.44 -30.73
CA THR A 411 -7.10 3.85 -30.90
C THR A 411 -6.11 4.78 -30.18
N ALA A 412 -5.70 4.45 -28.96
CA ALA A 412 -4.76 5.26 -28.18
C ALA A 412 -3.35 5.26 -28.80
N LEU A 413 -2.92 4.14 -29.36
CA LEU A 413 -1.61 4.01 -30.01
C LEU A 413 -1.54 4.80 -31.32
N GLU A 414 -2.62 4.89 -32.09
CA GLU A 414 -2.70 5.80 -33.25
C GLU A 414 -2.35 7.24 -32.86
N PHE A 415 -2.83 7.71 -31.71
CA PHE A 415 -2.54 9.05 -31.20
C PHE A 415 -1.14 9.19 -30.60
N LEU A 416 -0.52 8.08 -30.18
CA LEU A 416 0.82 8.11 -29.60
C LEU A 416 1.91 8.25 -30.69
N SER A 417 1.66 7.66 -31.86
CA SER A 417 2.51 7.72 -33.06
C SER A 417 2.43 9.05 -33.83
N LEU A 418 1.40 9.85 -33.55
CA LEU A 418 1.28 11.25 -33.98
C LEU A 418 2.01 12.18 -33.00
#